data_AF-F0XZ79-F1
#
_entry.id   AF-F0XZ79-F1
#
_cell.length_a   1.000
_cell.length_b   1.000
_cell.length_c   1.000
_cell.angle_alpha   90.00
_cell.angle_beta   90.00
_cell.angle_gamma   90.00
#
_symmetry.space_group_name_H-M   'P 1'
#
loop_
_entity.id
_entity.type
_entity.pdbx_description
1 polymer ?
#
loop_
_entity_poly.entity_id
_entity_poly.type
_entity_poly.pdbx_seq_one_letter_code
_entity_poly.pdbx_strand_id
1 'polypeptide(L)'
;MYYTSGTSGRPKGVVLSRRNVLLHALGCAVEHRLQRGDVWLHAAPMFHLVDAYAIFAVTWVGGRHVAIPGFSGSGVGDAVAERKVTASNLASTMVTLLLADATVKAADWSSLELLSCGGAPLSRATVLDALNTFRCEFFLSYGMTECCGKISTSLVDGPTRDRVGPAATLDLVCSSGRPFSLVDVELVDEKGGVGEVAIKGPTVFAGYEGREKLDGRFRTGDLATVDAHGYLTITDRAKDMILVGSENVYCVEVERVLHDHPGVVLASVFGVPDGALGERVFAVVVRADDAVAAADLRRHCARKLADFKVPAVVEFMARADLPMTGSGKVAKAELKKRAAQ
;
A
#
# COMPACT_ATOMS: atom_id res chain seq x y z
N MET A 1 2.89 19.17 11.03
CA MET A 1 3.30 17.98 11.81
C MET A 1 2.23 16.92 11.61
N TYR A 2 2.60 15.66 11.41
CA TYR A 2 1.66 14.56 11.21
C TYR A 2 1.87 13.51 12.30
N TYR A 3 0.81 12.88 12.79
CA TYR A 3 0.93 11.80 13.77
C TYR A 3 0.79 10.44 13.10
N THR A 4 1.72 9.53 13.39
CA THR A 4 1.65 8.14 12.95
C THR A 4 1.41 7.21 14.14
N SER A 5 0.68 6.12 13.92
CA SER A 5 0.49 5.08 14.92
C SER A 5 1.83 4.39 15.20
N GLY A 6 2.44 4.71 16.33
CA GLY A 6 3.63 4.00 16.80
C GLY A 6 3.30 2.54 17.13
N THR A 7 4.26 1.64 16.91
CA THR A 7 4.15 0.23 17.32
C THR A 7 3.96 0.04 18.82
N SER A 8 4.31 1.05 19.63
CA SER A 8 4.11 1.09 21.08
C SER A 8 2.74 1.64 21.51
N GLY A 9 1.84 1.95 20.56
CA GLY A 9 0.52 2.52 20.83
C GLY A 9 0.50 4.03 21.08
N ARG A 10 1.64 4.66 21.40
CA ARG A 10 1.74 6.13 21.47
C ARG A 10 1.97 6.74 20.08
N PRO A 11 1.19 7.76 19.68
CA PRO A 11 1.42 8.46 18.42
C PRO A 11 2.84 9.04 18.36
N LYS A 12 3.49 8.94 17.19
CA LYS A 12 4.77 9.58 16.92
C LYS A 12 4.54 10.82 16.05
N GLY A 13 4.98 11.99 16.51
CA GLY A 13 4.93 13.22 15.72
C GLY A 13 6.02 13.23 14.65
N VAL A 14 5.65 13.18 13.37
CA VAL A 14 6.54 13.33 12.22
C VAL A 14 6.65 14.81 11.87
N VAL A 15 7.87 15.35 11.96
CA VAL A 15 8.15 16.76 11.70
C VAL A 15 8.55 16.96 10.23
N LEU A 16 7.56 17.32 9.42
CA LEU A 16 7.78 17.74 8.03
C LEU A 16 7.98 19.25 7.95
N SER A 17 9.09 19.66 7.34
CA SER A 17 9.36 21.06 7.03
C SER A 17 8.55 21.53 5.82
N ARG A 18 8.37 22.85 5.67
CA ARG A 18 7.81 23.43 4.45
C ARG A 18 8.55 22.97 3.19
N ARG A 19 9.88 22.83 3.27
CA ARG A 19 10.71 22.35 2.15
C ARG A 19 10.37 20.92 1.75
N ASN A 20 10.12 20.02 2.71
CA ASN A 20 9.70 18.65 2.41
C ASN A 20 8.38 18.66 1.61
N VAL A 21 7.38 19.42 2.10
CA VAL A 21 6.05 19.49 1.48
C VAL A 21 6.11 20.09 0.07
N LEU A 22 6.83 21.19 -0.11
CA LEU A 22 6.94 21.85 -1.42
C LEU A 22 7.67 20.99 -2.45
N LEU A 23 8.78 20.36 -2.07
CA LEU A 23 9.54 19.52 -2.99
C LEU A 23 8.80 18.22 -3.32
N HIS A 24 8.08 17.64 -2.36
CA HIS A 24 7.22 16.49 -2.62
C HIS A 24 6.06 16.84 -3.55
N ALA A 25 5.41 17.99 -3.34
CA ALA A 25 4.35 18.49 -4.20
C ALA A 25 4.84 18.73 -5.64
N LEU A 26 6.01 19.36 -5.80
CA LEU A 26 6.64 19.54 -7.11
C LEU A 26 6.96 18.20 -7.78
N GLY A 27 7.56 17.26 -7.03
CA GLY A 27 7.82 15.92 -7.52
C GLY A 27 6.54 15.23 -7.99
N CYS A 28 5.44 15.36 -7.24
CA CYS A 28 4.15 14.79 -7.63
C CYS A 28 3.56 15.45 -8.87
N ALA A 29 3.67 16.78 -9.00
CA ALA A 29 3.21 17.48 -10.20
C ALA A 29 3.94 16.99 -11.46
N VAL A 30 5.26 16.77 -11.36
CA VAL A 30 6.07 16.25 -12.48
C VAL A 30 5.78 14.78 -12.76
N GLU A 31 5.90 13.91 -11.75
CA GLU A 31 5.76 12.45 -11.90
C GLU A 31 4.36 12.03 -12.36
N HIS A 32 3.32 12.74 -11.91
CA HIS A 32 1.95 12.48 -12.33
C HIS A 32 1.53 13.28 -13.56
N ARG A 33 2.42 14.12 -14.11
CA ARG A 33 2.15 15.01 -15.26
C ARG A 33 0.93 15.92 -15.03
N LEU A 34 0.78 16.43 -13.80
CA LEU A 34 -0.32 17.33 -13.46
C LEU A 34 -0.19 18.65 -14.21
N GLN A 35 -1.32 19.18 -14.63
CA GLN A 35 -1.46 20.39 -15.42
C GLN A 35 -2.64 21.23 -14.93
N ARG A 36 -2.71 22.48 -15.40
CA ARG A 36 -3.76 23.44 -15.02
C ARG A 36 -5.18 22.95 -15.32
N GLY A 37 -5.34 22.10 -16.34
CA GLY A 37 -6.63 21.53 -16.73
C GLY A 37 -7.15 20.44 -15.78
N ASP A 38 -6.31 19.93 -14.88
CA ASP A 38 -6.69 18.80 -14.05
C ASP A 38 -7.73 19.14 -12.99
N VAL A 39 -8.61 18.18 -12.75
CA VAL A 39 -9.63 18.22 -11.71
C VAL A 39 -9.35 17.08 -10.74
N TRP A 40 -8.82 17.42 -9.57
CA TRP A 40 -8.47 16.45 -8.52
C TRP A 40 -9.64 16.18 -7.59
N LEU A 41 -9.97 14.91 -7.37
CA LEU A 41 -10.95 14.49 -6.36
C LEU A 41 -10.28 14.13 -5.03
N HIS A 42 -10.62 14.88 -4.00
CA HIS A 42 -10.38 14.58 -2.59
C HIS A 42 -11.50 13.69 -2.04
N ALA A 43 -11.32 12.37 -2.20
CA ALA A 43 -12.19 11.35 -1.59
C ALA A 43 -11.53 10.66 -0.39
N ALA A 44 -10.19 10.64 -0.34
CA ALA A 44 -9.45 10.15 0.80
C ALA A 44 -9.32 11.24 1.88
N PRO A 45 -9.14 10.88 3.16
CA PRO A 45 -9.04 11.90 4.20
C PRO A 45 -7.82 12.79 4.01
N MET A 46 -8.05 14.10 3.85
CA MET A 46 -7.02 15.11 3.54
C MET A 46 -6.01 15.34 4.68
N PHE A 47 -6.22 14.76 5.86
CA PHE A 47 -5.24 14.77 6.96
C PHE A 47 -4.22 13.61 6.85
N HIS A 48 -4.41 12.66 5.94
CA HIS A 48 -3.42 11.64 5.61
C HIS A 48 -2.59 12.09 4.41
N LEU A 49 -1.28 11.80 4.43
CA LEU A 49 -0.40 12.07 3.28
C LEU A 49 -0.72 11.28 2.02
N VAL A 50 -1.67 10.34 2.09
CA VAL A 50 -2.31 9.77 0.91
C VAL A 50 -2.91 10.90 0.07
N ASP A 51 -3.62 11.87 0.63
CA ASP A 51 -4.30 12.91 -0.17
C ASP A 51 -3.80 14.33 0.13
N ALA A 52 -3.19 14.56 1.29
CA ALA A 52 -2.73 15.88 1.68
C ALA A 52 -1.71 16.50 0.71
N TYR A 53 -0.88 15.69 0.04
CA TYR A 53 0.10 16.21 -0.92
C TYR A 53 -0.58 16.87 -2.14
N ALA A 54 -1.75 16.36 -2.53
CA ALA A 54 -2.45 16.81 -3.72
C ALA A 54 -2.98 18.23 -3.54
N ILE A 55 -3.29 18.65 -2.31
CA ILE A 55 -3.63 20.04 -1.97
C ILE A 55 -2.56 20.98 -2.55
N PHE A 56 -1.30 20.68 -2.29
CA PHE A 56 -0.18 21.50 -2.72
C PHE A 56 0.17 21.28 -4.20
N ALA A 57 0.21 20.03 -4.67
CA ALA A 57 0.62 19.73 -6.05
C ALA A 57 -0.39 20.26 -7.09
N VAL A 58 -1.70 20.11 -6.83
CA VAL A 58 -2.75 20.56 -7.75
C VAL A 58 -2.88 22.09 -7.70
N THR A 59 -2.78 22.70 -6.52
CA THR A 59 -2.72 24.18 -6.41
C THR A 59 -1.52 24.74 -7.17
N TRP A 60 -0.36 24.06 -7.12
CA TRP A 60 0.87 24.50 -7.79
C TRP A 60 0.71 24.63 -9.31
N VAL A 61 0.00 23.69 -9.93
CA VAL A 61 -0.27 23.72 -11.38
C VAL A 61 -1.50 24.55 -11.75
N GLY A 62 -2.21 25.10 -10.75
CA GLY A 62 -3.45 25.85 -10.93
C GLY A 62 -4.66 24.99 -11.28
N GLY A 63 -4.63 23.71 -10.90
CA GLY A 63 -5.72 22.76 -11.12
C GLY A 63 -6.91 22.98 -10.18
N ARG A 64 -8.01 22.29 -10.47
CA ARG A 64 -9.27 22.39 -9.71
C ARG A 64 -9.34 21.31 -8.63
N HIS A 65 -9.76 21.70 -7.45
CA HIS A 65 -10.06 20.78 -6.35
C HIS A 65 -11.56 20.48 -6.29
N VAL A 66 -11.92 19.20 -6.20
CA VAL A 66 -13.27 18.71 -5.89
C VAL A 66 -13.16 17.87 -4.64
N ALA A 67 -14.02 18.10 -3.65
CA ALA A 67 -14.04 17.33 -2.42
C ALA A 67 -15.44 16.80 -2.17
N ILE A 68 -15.52 15.56 -1.67
CA ILE A 68 -16.77 14.97 -1.19
C ILE A 68 -16.76 14.91 0.34
N PRO A 69 -17.91 15.03 1.03
CA PRO A 69 -17.96 15.07 2.50
C PRO A 69 -17.41 13.80 3.17
N GLY A 70 -17.49 12.67 2.47
CA GLY A 70 -16.99 11.37 2.93
C GLY A 70 -16.96 10.38 1.78
N PHE A 71 -16.18 9.31 1.97
CA PHE A 71 -16.05 8.25 0.97
C PHE A 71 -17.31 7.38 0.91
N SER A 72 -17.87 7.25 -0.29
CA SER A 72 -18.87 6.24 -0.65
C SER A 72 -18.70 5.85 -2.12
N GLY A 73 -19.15 4.65 -2.49
CA GLY A 73 -19.08 4.16 -3.88
C GLY A 73 -19.74 5.10 -4.87
N SER A 74 -21.02 5.38 -4.65
CA SER A 74 -21.79 6.34 -5.45
C SER A 74 -21.19 7.74 -5.44
N GLY A 75 -20.79 8.26 -4.27
CA GLY A 75 -20.28 9.63 -4.15
C GLY A 75 -18.99 9.86 -4.94
N VAL A 76 -18.12 8.85 -5.05
CA VAL A 76 -16.94 8.93 -5.92
C VAL A 76 -17.34 8.87 -7.40
N GLY A 77 -18.18 7.91 -7.79
CA GLY A 77 -18.62 7.77 -9.18
C GLY A 77 -19.37 9.01 -9.70
N ASP A 78 -20.30 9.54 -8.92
CA ASP A 78 -21.06 10.75 -9.23
C ASP A 78 -20.13 11.96 -9.35
N ALA A 79 -19.18 12.12 -8.43
CA ALA A 79 -18.22 13.21 -8.49
C ALA A 79 -17.35 13.14 -9.75
N VAL A 80 -16.91 11.95 -10.16
CA VAL A 80 -16.14 11.76 -11.40
C VAL A 80 -16.99 12.16 -12.61
N ALA A 81 -18.19 11.60 -12.73
CA ALA A 81 -19.06 11.82 -13.87
C ALA A 81 -19.53 13.28 -14.00
N GLU A 82 -19.99 13.89 -12.90
CA GLU A 82 -20.59 15.24 -12.89
C GLU A 82 -19.57 16.36 -12.90
N ARG A 83 -18.42 16.17 -12.22
CA ARG A 83 -17.40 17.23 -12.06
C ARG A 83 -16.25 17.08 -13.04
N LYS A 84 -16.27 16.03 -13.87
CA LYS A 84 -15.22 15.70 -14.85
C LYS A 84 -13.86 15.61 -14.17
N VAL A 85 -13.79 14.80 -13.10
CA VAL A 85 -12.56 14.53 -12.37
C VAL A 85 -11.57 13.83 -13.30
N THR A 86 -10.33 14.32 -13.34
CA THR A 86 -9.25 13.77 -14.17
C THR A 86 -8.26 12.95 -13.35
N ALA A 87 -8.09 13.24 -12.07
CA ALA A 87 -7.14 12.52 -11.23
C ALA A 87 -7.59 12.38 -9.77
N SER A 88 -7.14 11.31 -9.13
CA SER A 88 -7.30 11.13 -7.68
C SER A 88 -6.23 10.19 -7.10
N ASN A 89 -6.17 10.12 -5.77
CA ASN A 89 -5.42 9.11 -5.05
C ASN A 89 -6.28 8.49 -3.95
N LEU A 90 -6.35 7.15 -3.94
CA LEU A 90 -7.16 6.40 -3.01
C LEU A 90 -6.32 5.43 -2.18
N ALA A 91 -6.77 5.12 -0.97
CA ALA A 91 -6.20 4.02 -0.21
C ALA A 91 -6.59 2.67 -0.86
N SER A 92 -5.74 1.66 -0.76
CA SER A 92 -6.02 0.33 -1.30
C SER A 92 -7.36 -0.25 -0.82
N THR A 93 -7.73 -0.02 0.44
CA THR A 93 -9.03 -0.45 1.00
C THR A 93 -10.21 0.25 0.33
N MET A 94 -10.07 1.52 -0.03
CA MET A 94 -11.10 2.27 -0.75
C MET A 94 -11.27 1.72 -2.17
N VAL A 95 -10.17 1.43 -2.88
CA VAL A 95 -10.22 0.80 -4.20
C VAL A 95 -10.92 -0.56 -4.14
N THR A 96 -10.57 -1.42 -3.17
CA THR A 96 -11.26 -2.71 -2.98
C THR A 96 -12.76 -2.54 -2.71
N LEU A 97 -13.14 -1.55 -1.90
CA LEU A 97 -14.55 -1.25 -1.62
C LEU A 97 -15.29 -0.76 -2.86
N LEU A 98 -14.67 0.10 -3.68
CA LEU A 98 -15.24 0.55 -4.95
C LEU A 98 -15.47 -0.64 -5.89
N LEU A 99 -14.47 -1.52 -6.05
CA LEU A 99 -14.57 -2.66 -6.96
C LEU A 99 -15.58 -3.72 -6.51
N ALA A 100 -15.92 -3.77 -5.22
CA ALA A 100 -16.97 -4.65 -4.70
C ALA A 100 -18.39 -4.11 -4.95
N ASP A 101 -18.55 -2.83 -5.28
CA ASP A 101 -19.83 -2.18 -5.50
C ASP A 101 -20.23 -2.25 -6.99
N ALA A 102 -21.35 -2.93 -7.28
CA ALA A 102 -21.84 -3.08 -8.64
C ALA A 102 -22.24 -1.73 -9.29
N THR A 103 -22.65 -0.74 -8.50
CA THR A 103 -23.01 0.60 -9.01
C THR A 103 -21.79 1.37 -9.50
N VAL A 104 -20.64 1.18 -8.84
CA VAL A 104 -19.34 1.75 -9.25
C VAL A 104 -18.90 1.18 -10.59
N LYS A 105 -19.12 -0.12 -10.84
CA LYS A 105 -18.79 -0.75 -12.13
C LYS A 105 -19.61 -0.21 -13.31
N ALA A 106 -20.77 0.38 -13.03
CA ALA A 106 -21.65 0.99 -14.04
C ALA A 106 -21.48 2.51 -14.14
N ALA A 107 -20.69 3.15 -13.27
CA ALA A 107 -20.47 4.59 -13.28
C ALA A 107 -19.64 5.05 -14.49
N ASP A 108 -19.80 6.32 -14.86
CA ASP A 108 -19.02 6.93 -15.93
C ASP A 108 -17.64 7.38 -15.42
N TRP A 109 -16.61 6.61 -15.74
CA TRP A 109 -15.21 6.90 -15.43
C TRP A 109 -14.46 7.60 -16.57
N SER A 110 -15.14 7.98 -17.66
CA SER A 110 -14.49 8.42 -18.91
C SER A 110 -13.64 9.68 -18.78
N SER A 111 -13.87 10.52 -17.76
CA SER A 111 -13.04 11.69 -17.50
C SER A 111 -11.79 11.38 -16.69
N LEU A 112 -11.74 10.23 -15.99
CA LEU A 112 -10.62 9.88 -15.12
C LEU A 112 -9.43 9.42 -15.96
N GLU A 113 -8.33 10.14 -15.86
CA GLU A 113 -7.09 9.89 -16.61
C GLU A 113 -6.04 9.20 -15.75
N LEU A 114 -5.99 9.51 -14.46
CA LEU A 114 -4.97 9.01 -13.54
C LEU A 114 -5.55 8.62 -12.17
N LEU A 115 -5.30 7.39 -11.74
CA LEU A 115 -5.66 6.92 -10.40
C LEU A 115 -4.46 6.30 -9.69
N SER A 116 -3.97 7.03 -8.70
CA SER A 116 -2.97 6.51 -7.78
C SER A 116 -3.66 5.69 -6.68
N CYS A 117 -3.05 4.58 -6.30
CA CYS A 117 -3.49 3.75 -5.19
C CYS A 117 -2.32 3.50 -4.24
N GLY A 118 -2.55 3.55 -2.93
CA GLY A 118 -1.47 3.33 -1.98
C GLY A 118 -1.90 2.96 -0.58
N GLY A 119 -0.90 2.73 0.27
CA GLY A 119 -1.09 2.43 1.68
C GLY A 119 -1.07 0.94 2.02
N ALA A 120 -1.41 0.04 1.08
CA ALA A 120 -1.19 -1.39 1.22
C ALA A 120 -0.97 -2.07 -0.15
N PRO A 121 -0.33 -3.25 -0.19
CA PRO A 121 -0.27 -4.05 -1.41
C PRO A 121 -1.68 -4.39 -1.93
N LEU A 122 -1.82 -4.52 -3.24
CA LEU A 122 -3.01 -5.08 -3.89
C LEU A 122 -2.64 -6.39 -4.60
N SER A 123 -3.60 -7.32 -4.67
CA SER A 123 -3.40 -8.54 -5.46
C SER A 123 -3.41 -8.21 -6.95
N ARG A 124 -2.77 -9.05 -7.76
CA ARG A 124 -2.80 -8.92 -9.23
C ARG A 124 -4.22 -8.89 -9.77
N ALA A 125 -5.11 -9.71 -9.22
CA ALA A 125 -6.51 -9.75 -9.60
C ALA A 125 -7.22 -8.41 -9.33
N THR A 126 -6.98 -7.79 -8.18
CA THR A 126 -7.57 -6.47 -7.86
C THR A 126 -7.00 -5.37 -8.76
N VAL A 127 -5.70 -5.39 -9.07
CA VAL A 127 -5.10 -4.44 -10.03
C VAL A 127 -5.73 -4.59 -11.42
N LEU A 128 -5.94 -5.82 -11.89
CA LEU A 128 -6.62 -6.09 -13.15
C LEU A 128 -8.08 -5.60 -13.15
N ASP A 129 -8.84 -5.85 -12.08
CA ASP A 129 -10.22 -5.36 -11.96
C ASP A 129 -10.28 -3.82 -11.93
N ALA A 130 -9.30 -3.17 -11.27
CA ALA A 130 -9.16 -1.72 -11.27
C ALA A 130 -8.89 -1.16 -12.67
N LEU A 131 -7.94 -1.74 -13.42
CA LEU A 131 -7.62 -1.32 -14.79
C LEU A 131 -8.85 -1.45 -15.71
N ASN A 132 -9.60 -2.55 -15.60
CA ASN A 132 -10.79 -2.79 -16.41
C ASN A 132 -11.98 -1.89 -16.04
N THR A 133 -12.14 -1.59 -14.75
CA THR A 133 -13.26 -0.79 -14.23
C THR A 133 -13.04 0.69 -14.50
N PHE A 134 -11.90 1.25 -14.07
CA PHE A 134 -11.65 2.69 -14.12
C PHE A 134 -11.14 3.16 -15.48
N ARG A 135 -10.51 2.27 -16.27
CA ARG A 135 -10.02 2.54 -17.64
C ARG A 135 -9.11 3.77 -17.76
N CYS A 136 -8.36 4.05 -16.70
CA CYS A 136 -7.42 5.16 -16.60
C CYS A 136 -5.99 4.62 -16.40
N GLU A 137 -4.98 5.51 -16.34
CA GLU A 137 -3.66 5.12 -15.86
C GLU A 137 -3.74 4.83 -14.35
N PHE A 138 -3.80 3.55 -14.01
CA PHE A 138 -3.83 3.07 -12.63
C PHE A 138 -2.45 2.60 -12.19
N PHE A 139 -1.99 3.04 -11.02
CA PHE A 139 -0.71 2.61 -10.47
C PHE A 139 -0.73 2.55 -8.94
N LEU A 140 0.08 1.64 -8.40
CA LEU A 140 0.38 1.54 -6.98
C LEU A 140 1.53 2.46 -6.59
N SER A 141 1.48 3.01 -5.38
CA SER A 141 2.56 3.77 -4.77
C SER A 141 2.88 3.26 -3.37
N TYR A 142 4.17 3.15 -3.08
CA TYR A 142 4.68 2.90 -1.74
C TYR A 142 5.18 4.22 -1.15
N GLY A 143 4.88 4.43 0.13
CA GLY A 143 5.12 5.70 0.78
C GLY A 143 4.81 5.65 2.27
N MET A 144 5.32 6.64 2.99
CA MET A 144 5.09 6.82 4.42
C MET A 144 5.21 8.30 4.81
N THR A 145 4.68 8.62 5.99
CA THR A 145 4.63 10.00 6.48
C THR A 145 6.02 10.61 6.63
N GLU A 146 6.99 9.80 7.07
CA GLU A 146 8.40 10.14 7.28
C GLU A 146 9.12 10.55 5.98
N CYS A 147 8.57 10.21 4.82
CA CYS A 147 9.10 10.62 3.50
C CYS A 147 8.20 11.63 2.79
N CYS A 148 7.32 12.31 3.54
CA CYS A 148 6.34 13.26 3.01
C CYS A 148 5.35 12.65 1.99
N GLY A 149 5.17 11.33 1.99
CA GLY A 149 4.27 10.62 1.07
C GLY A 149 5.01 9.57 0.25
N LYS A 150 4.93 9.69 -1.08
CA LYS A 150 5.46 8.72 -2.05
C LYS A 150 6.99 8.56 -1.97
N ILE A 151 7.44 7.32 -1.89
CA ILE A 151 8.83 6.86 -1.96
C ILE A 151 9.10 6.20 -3.31
N SER A 152 8.13 5.44 -3.82
CA SER A 152 8.18 4.79 -5.12
C SER A 152 6.81 4.74 -5.78
N THR A 153 6.80 4.58 -7.10
CA THR A 153 5.60 4.57 -7.94
C THR A 153 5.73 3.51 -9.03
N SER A 154 4.67 2.73 -9.22
CA SER A 154 4.57 1.74 -10.29
C SER A 154 3.97 2.30 -11.57
N LEU A 155 3.91 3.64 -11.69
CA LEU A 155 3.54 4.30 -12.93
C LEU A 155 4.60 4.02 -14.00
N VAL A 156 4.27 3.15 -14.95
CA VAL A 156 5.16 2.74 -16.04
C VAL A 156 5.02 3.70 -17.21
N ASP A 157 6.12 4.29 -17.67
CA ASP A 157 6.13 5.19 -18.83
C ASP A 157 5.94 4.43 -20.17
N GLY A 158 5.53 5.15 -21.21
CA GLY A 158 5.31 4.57 -22.55
C GLY A 158 6.52 3.79 -23.09
N PRO A 159 7.73 4.37 -23.11
CA PRO A 159 8.92 3.66 -23.59
C PRO A 159 9.21 2.35 -22.85
N THR A 160 8.98 2.30 -21.54
CA THR A 160 9.14 1.07 -20.76
C THR A 160 8.07 0.05 -21.11
N ARG A 161 6.79 0.47 -21.24
CA ARG A 161 5.69 -0.42 -21.64
C ARG A 161 5.95 -1.07 -23.00
N ASP A 162 6.41 -0.27 -23.97
CA ASP A 162 6.73 -0.74 -25.32
C ASP A 162 7.88 -1.75 -25.32
N ARG A 163 8.88 -1.55 -24.46
CA ARG A 163 10.04 -2.43 -24.35
C ARG A 163 9.74 -3.77 -23.69
N VAL A 164 8.95 -3.79 -22.61
CA VAL A 164 8.73 -5.01 -21.80
C VAL A 164 7.48 -5.79 -22.22
N GLY A 165 6.56 -5.14 -22.93
CA GLY A 165 5.31 -5.73 -23.39
C GLY A 165 4.23 -5.80 -22.29
N PRO A 166 3.00 -6.21 -22.65
CA PRO A 166 1.83 -6.08 -21.77
C PRO A 166 1.90 -6.91 -20.48
N ALA A 167 2.38 -8.16 -20.56
CA ALA A 167 2.44 -9.05 -19.40
C ALA A 167 3.43 -8.54 -18.34
N ALA A 168 4.65 -8.18 -18.75
CA ALA A 168 5.65 -7.61 -17.84
C ALA A 168 5.24 -6.22 -17.35
N THR A 169 4.56 -5.41 -18.18
CA THR A 169 3.99 -4.13 -17.73
C THR A 169 3.04 -4.32 -16.56
N LEU A 170 2.16 -5.32 -16.62
CA LEU A 170 1.25 -5.63 -15.52
C LEU A 170 2.02 -6.08 -14.26
N ASP A 171 3.10 -6.84 -14.41
CA ASP A 171 3.97 -7.21 -13.28
C ASP A 171 4.59 -5.98 -12.62
N LEU A 172 5.08 -5.02 -13.41
CA LEU A 172 5.62 -3.75 -12.92
C LEU A 172 4.54 -2.91 -12.21
N VAL A 173 3.32 -2.83 -12.74
CA VAL A 173 2.19 -2.12 -12.10
C VAL A 173 1.77 -2.79 -10.78
N CYS A 174 1.90 -4.12 -10.67
CA CYS A 174 1.62 -4.86 -9.45
C CYS A 174 2.73 -4.76 -8.39
N SER A 175 3.88 -4.17 -8.73
CA SER A 175 4.99 -3.99 -7.80
C SER A 175 4.77 -2.78 -6.88
N SER A 176 5.74 -2.51 -6.00
CA SER A 176 5.80 -1.26 -5.23
C SER A 176 6.43 -0.10 -5.99
N GLY A 177 6.85 -0.33 -7.23
CA GLY A 177 7.27 0.72 -8.17
C GLY A 177 8.75 1.02 -8.18
N ARG A 178 9.18 1.83 -9.14
CA ARG A 178 10.53 2.41 -9.16
C ARG A 178 10.66 3.54 -8.15
N PRO A 179 11.88 3.90 -7.69
CA PRO A 179 12.10 5.08 -6.87
C PRO A 179 11.42 6.32 -7.45
N PHE A 180 10.76 7.06 -6.58
CA PHE A 180 10.12 8.33 -6.92
C PHE A 180 11.20 9.39 -7.18
N SER A 181 10.92 10.34 -8.05
CA SER A 181 11.83 11.47 -8.27
C SER A 181 12.19 12.17 -6.96
N LEU A 182 13.42 12.67 -6.86
CA LEU A 182 13.96 13.38 -5.69
C LEU A 182 14.31 12.50 -4.49
N VAL A 183 14.24 11.17 -4.58
CA VAL A 183 14.74 10.28 -3.52
C VAL A 183 15.70 9.24 -4.06
N ASP A 184 16.76 9.00 -3.28
CA ASP A 184 17.66 7.88 -3.46
C ASP A 184 17.19 6.74 -2.57
N VAL A 185 16.81 5.63 -3.19
CA VAL A 185 16.39 4.41 -2.49
C VAL A 185 17.47 3.35 -2.64
N GLU A 186 17.85 2.73 -1.53
CA GLU A 186 18.86 1.67 -1.45
C GLU A 186 18.34 0.54 -0.57
N LEU A 187 18.69 -0.70 -0.90
CA LEU A 187 18.49 -1.83 0.00
C LEU A 187 19.75 -2.03 0.84
N VAL A 188 19.60 -2.04 2.16
CA VAL A 188 20.69 -2.29 3.11
C VAL A 188 20.48 -3.60 3.85
N ASP A 189 21.55 -4.17 4.38
CA ASP A 189 21.53 -5.46 5.10
C ASP A 189 20.88 -6.61 4.30
N GLU A 190 21.17 -6.67 3.00
CA GLU A 190 20.60 -7.66 2.09
C GLU A 190 20.96 -9.11 2.47
N LYS A 191 19.94 -9.96 2.51
CA LYS A 191 20.05 -11.41 2.72
C LYS A 191 19.12 -12.14 1.75
N GLY A 192 19.68 -13.01 0.91
CA GLY A 192 18.90 -13.77 -0.07
C GLY A 192 18.15 -12.89 -1.10
N GLY A 193 18.70 -11.72 -1.45
CA GLY A 193 18.08 -10.76 -2.37
C GLY A 193 16.99 -9.87 -1.76
N VAL A 194 16.75 -9.97 -0.46
CA VAL A 194 15.84 -9.11 0.30
C VAL A 194 16.65 -8.22 1.23
N GLY A 195 16.42 -6.90 1.19
CA GLY A 195 17.08 -5.94 2.08
C GLY A 195 16.11 -4.91 2.66
N GLU A 196 16.53 -4.17 3.67
CA GLU A 196 15.75 -3.07 4.24
C GLU A 196 15.85 -1.82 3.36
N VAL A 197 14.70 -1.19 3.11
CA VAL A 197 14.61 0.04 2.34
C VAL A 197 15.17 1.21 3.16
N ALA A 198 16.26 1.80 2.67
CA ALA A 198 16.92 2.98 3.23
C ALA A 198 16.87 4.16 2.24
N ILE A 199 16.40 5.31 2.72
CA ILE A 199 16.01 6.43 1.86
C ILE A 199 16.80 7.68 2.23
N LYS A 200 17.26 8.40 1.21
CA LYS A 200 17.81 9.75 1.37
C LYS A 200 17.20 10.66 0.33
N GLY A 201 16.90 11.89 0.74
CA GLY A 201 16.40 12.89 -0.19
C GLY A 201 15.72 14.06 0.51
N PRO A 202 15.46 15.14 -0.24
CA PRO A 202 14.77 16.33 0.25
C PRO A 202 13.35 16.12 0.80
N THR A 203 12.71 14.99 0.56
CA THR A 203 11.36 14.69 1.07
C THR A 203 11.38 13.92 2.39
N VAL A 204 12.54 13.43 2.82
CA VAL A 204 12.72 12.76 4.12
C VAL A 204 12.59 13.80 5.25
N PHE A 205 11.77 13.49 6.25
CA PHE A 205 11.58 14.28 7.46
C PHE A 205 12.89 14.53 8.21
N ALA A 206 12.92 15.58 9.03
CA ALA A 206 14.10 15.87 9.84
C ALA A 206 14.28 14.90 11.01
N GLY A 207 13.19 14.28 11.47
CA GLY A 207 13.14 13.43 12.64
C GLY A 207 11.76 13.46 13.30
N TYR A 208 11.60 12.66 14.34
CA TYR A 208 10.39 12.67 15.15
C TYR A 208 10.43 13.80 16.19
N GLU A 209 9.25 14.26 16.59
CA GLU A 209 9.08 15.24 17.66
C GLU A 209 9.79 14.77 18.95
N GLY A 210 10.62 15.63 19.52
CA GLY A 210 11.39 15.34 20.73
C GLY A 210 12.53 14.32 20.55
N ARG A 211 12.92 14.00 19.31
CA ARG A 211 14.08 13.14 19.01
C ARG A 211 15.14 13.90 18.23
N GLU A 212 16.37 13.37 18.26
CA GLU A 212 17.46 13.89 17.45
C GLU A 212 17.13 13.82 15.96
N LYS A 213 17.74 14.72 15.19
CA LYS A 213 17.62 14.70 13.75
C LYS A 213 18.21 13.41 13.20
N LEU A 214 17.63 12.93 12.10
CA LEU A 214 18.22 11.82 11.38
C LEU A 214 19.61 12.19 10.88
N ASP A 215 20.56 11.27 11.06
CA ASP A 215 21.86 11.31 10.41
C ASP A 215 21.90 10.23 9.31
N GLY A 216 22.39 10.59 8.13
CA GLY A 216 22.45 9.69 6.98
C GLY A 216 21.11 9.33 6.33
N ARG A 217 20.96 8.05 5.93
CA ARG A 217 19.74 7.51 5.30
C ARG A 217 18.70 7.15 6.36
N PHE A 218 17.44 7.44 6.07
CA PHE A 218 16.32 6.96 6.88
C PHE A 218 16.02 5.49 6.56
N ARG A 219 16.21 4.63 7.56
CA ARG A 219 15.82 3.22 7.53
C ARG A 219 14.32 3.08 7.82
N THR A 220 13.56 2.58 6.84
CA THR A 220 12.09 2.56 6.90
C THR A 220 11.52 1.47 7.81
N GLY A 221 12.30 0.42 8.08
CA GLY A 221 11.84 -0.82 8.67
C GLY A 221 11.04 -1.71 7.72
N ASP A 222 10.88 -1.33 6.44
CA ASP A 222 10.22 -2.15 5.41
C ASP A 222 11.29 -2.90 4.60
N LEU A 223 11.04 -4.18 4.30
CA LEU A 223 11.90 -5.05 3.52
C LEU A 223 11.42 -5.11 2.08
N ALA A 224 12.34 -5.21 1.13
CA ALA A 224 12.01 -5.27 -0.28
C ALA A 224 13.01 -6.08 -1.10
N THR A 225 12.60 -6.46 -2.30
CA THR A 225 13.46 -6.92 -3.40
C THR A 225 13.46 -5.87 -4.51
N VAL A 226 14.50 -5.83 -5.34
CA VAL A 226 14.54 -5.03 -6.57
C VAL A 226 14.71 -5.96 -7.76
N ASP A 227 13.90 -5.74 -8.80
CA ASP A 227 13.99 -6.52 -10.04
C ASP A 227 15.02 -5.95 -11.03
N ALA A 228 15.20 -6.62 -12.17
CA ALA A 228 16.13 -6.20 -13.22
C ALA A 228 15.76 -4.85 -13.88
N HIS A 229 14.55 -4.33 -13.64
CA HIS A 229 14.08 -3.05 -14.14
C HIS A 229 14.18 -1.93 -13.08
N GLY A 230 14.69 -2.23 -11.88
CA GLY A 230 14.82 -1.27 -10.78
C GLY A 230 13.50 -1.02 -10.02
N TYR A 231 12.50 -1.90 -10.18
CA TYR A 231 11.23 -1.79 -9.47
C TYR A 231 11.31 -2.54 -8.14
N LEU A 232 10.89 -1.86 -7.08
CA LEU A 232 10.81 -2.42 -5.74
C LEU A 232 9.56 -3.28 -5.60
N THR A 233 9.67 -4.36 -4.84
CA THR A 233 8.53 -5.08 -4.29
C THR A 233 8.71 -5.16 -2.78
N ILE A 234 7.86 -4.47 -2.01
CA ILE A 234 7.86 -4.57 -0.55
C ILE A 234 7.39 -5.97 -0.14
N THR A 235 8.24 -6.68 0.60
CA THR A 235 8.02 -8.08 1.01
C THR A 235 7.51 -8.21 2.43
N ASP A 236 7.90 -7.32 3.36
CA ASP A 236 7.38 -7.29 4.73
C ASP A 236 7.85 -6.05 5.48
N ARG A 237 7.59 -5.96 6.79
CA ARG A 237 8.36 -5.15 7.72
C ARG A 237 9.38 -6.01 8.44
N ALA A 238 10.58 -5.49 8.64
CA ALA A 238 11.67 -6.19 9.33
C ALA A 238 11.27 -6.72 10.72
N LYS A 239 10.40 -5.99 11.42
CA LYS A 239 9.86 -6.38 12.74
C LYS A 239 8.68 -7.34 12.69
N ASP A 240 8.02 -7.45 11.53
CA ASP A 240 6.81 -8.26 11.35
C ASP A 240 7.15 -9.63 10.70
N MET A 241 8.31 -9.73 10.05
CA MET A 241 8.90 -10.98 9.54
C MET A 241 8.92 -12.05 10.64
N ILE A 242 8.48 -13.26 10.27
CA ILE A 242 8.37 -14.40 11.16
C ILE A 242 9.61 -15.28 10.98
N LEU A 243 10.19 -15.76 12.07
CA LEU A 243 11.32 -16.69 12.06
C LEU A 243 10.86 -18.11 12.41
N VAL A 244 10.70 -18.95 11.40
CA VAL A 244 10.24 -20.35 11.56
C VAL A 244 11.43 -21.28 11.34
N GLY A 245 11.96 -21.87 12.42
CA GLY A 245 13.04 -22.86 12.32
C GLY A 245 14.30 -22.32 11.64
N SER A 246 14.65 -21.06 11.92
CA SER A 246 15.74 -20.29 11.28
C SER A 246 15.48 -19.84 9.83
N GLU A 247 14.29 -20.06 9.30
CA GLU A 247 13.88 -19.55 7.99
C GLU A 247 13.04 -18.27 8.12
N ASN A 248 13.26 -17.33 7.20
CA ASN A 248 12.48 -16.09 7.12
C ASN A 248 11.15 -16.36 6.41
N VAL A 249 10.05 -16.06 7.09
CA VAL A 249 8.71 -16.03 6.49
C VAL A 249 8.19 -14.60 6.46
N TYR A 250 8.00 -14.10 5.25
CA TYR A 250 7.49 -12.76 5.00
C TYR A 250 5.96 -12.79 5.01
N CYS A 251 5.33 -12.07 5.95
CA CYS A 251 3.89 -12.06 6.14
C CYS A 251 3.14 -11.67 4.86
N VAL A 252 3.63 -10.66 4.12
CA VAL A 252 2.95 -10.17 2.91
C VAL A 252 2.94 -11.22 1.80
N GLU A 253 3.99 -12.06 1.70
CA GLU A 253 4.03 -13.17 0.74
C GLU A 253 2.89 -14.16 1.01
N VAL A 254 2.70 -14.52 2.28
CA VAL A 254 1.64 -15.44 2.72
C VAL A 254 0.26 -14.80 2.57
N GLU A 255 0.11 -13.53 2.96
CA GLU A 255 -1.12 -12.75 2.79
C GLU A 255 -1.53 -12.67 1.32
N ARG A 256 -0.59 -12.38 0.41
CA ARG A 256 -0.85 -12.31 -1.03
C ARG A 256 -1.38 -13.64 -1.56
N VAL A 257 -0.77 -14.75 -1.16
CA VAL A 257 -1.23 -16.09 -1.55
C VAL A 257 -2.61 -16.41 -0.97
N LEU A 258 -2.90 -16.01 0.27
CA LEU A 258 -4.24 -16.16 0.86
C LEU A 258 -5.28 -15.32 0.11
N HIS A 259 -4.93 -14.08 -0.28
CA HIS A 259 -5.80 -13.17 -1.03
C HIS A 259 -6.11 -13.63 -2.45
N ASP A 260 -5.29 -14.51 -3.04
CA ASP A 260 -5.59 -15.14 -4.33
C ASP A 260 -6.73 -16.18 -4.23
N HIS A 261 -7.11 -16.61 -3.02
CA HIS A 261 -8.20 -17.55 -2.84
C HIS A 261 -9.56 -16.82 -2.90
N PRO A 262 -10.52 -17.23 -3.75
CA PRO A 262 -11.76 -16.49 -3.98
C PRO A 262 -12.64 -16.34 -2.73
N GLY A 263 -12.50 -17.25 -1.78
CA GLY A 263 -13.20 -17.19 -0.50
C GLY A 263 -12.58 -16.28 0.58
N VAL A 264 -11.52 -15.52 0.27
CA VAL A 264 -10.84 -14.64 1.22
C VAL A 264 -11.11 -13.17 0.86
N VAL A 265 -11.77 -12.44 1.77
CA VAL A 265 -11.94 -10.99 1.65
C VAL A 265 -10.72 -10.26 2.17
N LEU A 266 -10.22 -10.69 3.33
CA LEU A 266 -9.08 -10.10 3.99
C LEU A 266 -8.26 -11.17 4.71
N ALA A 267 -6.93 -11.10 4.61
CA ALA A 267 -6.03 -11.91 5.41
C ALA A 267 -5.01 -11.03 6.13
N SER A 268 -4.67 -11.40 7.36
CA SER A 268 -3.58 -10.80 8.14
C SER A 268 -2.74 -11.90 8.75
N VAL A 269 -1.46 -11.94 8.40
CA VAL A 269 -0.49 -12.96 8.83
C VAL A 269 0.51 -12.36 9.81
N PHE A 270 0.86 -13.14 10.82
CA PHE A 270 1.83 -12.79 11.83
C PHE A 270 2.43 -14.04 12.52
N GLY A 271 3.59 -13.86 13.13
CA GLY A 271 4.25 -14.88 13.96
C GLY A 271 3.63 -14.95 15.34
N VAL A 272 3.48 -16.17 15.85
CA VAL A 272 3.22 -16.47 17.27
C VAL A 272 4.32 -17.38 17.81
N PRO A 273 4.67 -17.27 19.11
CA PRO A 273 5.72 -18.10 19.70
C PRO A 273 5.47 -19.60 19.52
N ASP A 274 6.52 -20.34 19.19
CA ASP A 274 6.52 -21.79 19.10
C ASP A 274 7.78 -22.36 19.76
N GLY A 275 7.61 -23.33 20.66
CA GLY A 275 8.72 -23.83 21.48
C GLY A 275 9.81 -24.59 20.71
N ALA A 276 9.50 -25.12 19.52
CA ALA A 276 10.44 -25.86 18.70
C ALA A 276 10.99 -25.02 17.54
N LEU A 277 10.15 -24.18 16.94
CA LEU A 277 10.49 -23.41 15.73
C LEU A 277 10.88 -21.96 16.01
N GLY A 278 10.78 -21.51 17.27
CA GLY A 278 10.90 -20.10 17.64
C GLY A 278 9.57 -19.38 17.41
N GLU A 279 9.13 -19.31 16.15
CA GLU A 279 7.78 -18.86 15.78
C GLU A 279 7.11 -19.83 14.81
N ARG A 280 5.78 -19.75 14.74
CA ARG A 280 4.97 -20.38 13.69
C ARG A 280 4.06 -19.35 13.02
N VAL A 281 3.69 -19.63 11.77
CA VAL A 281 2.84 -18.76 10.96
C VAL A 281 1.38 -18.86 11.42
N PHE A 282 0.79 -17.72 11.82
CA PHE A 282 -0.61 -17.59 12.19
C PHE A 282 -1.32 -16.65 11.21
N ALA A 283 -2.50 -17.04 10.72
CA ALA A 283 -3.31 -16.22 9.83
C ALA A 283 -4.69 -15.96 10.44
N VAL A 284 -5.12 -14.70 10.45
CA VAL A 284 -6.51 -14.31 10.69
C VAL A 284 -7.15 -13.95 9.35
N VAL A 285 -8.29 -14.55 9.06
CA VAL A 285 -8.96 -14.46 7.75
C VAL A 285 -10.41 -14.01 7.91
N VAL A 286 -10.80 -13.00 7.12
CA VAL A 286 -12.20 -12.64 6.87
C VAL A 286 -12.64 -13.37 5.60
N ARG A 287 -13.65 -14.22 5.74
CA ARG A 287 -14.17 -15.03 4.63
C ARG A 287 -15.16 -14.25 3.77
N ALA A 288 -15.17 -14.56 2.48
CA ALA A 288 -16.22 -14.13 1.55
C ALA A 288 -17.44 -15.08 1.61
N ASP A 289 -17.19 -16.34 1.98
CA ASP A 289 -18.17 -17.41 2.11
C ASP A 289 -17.84 -18.22 3.37
N ASP A 290 -18.83 -18.41 4.25
CA ASP A 290 -18.67 -19.16 5.49
C ASP A 290 -18.41 -20.65 5.28
N ALA A 291 -18.62 -21.17 4.06
CA ALA A 291 -18.27 -22.54 3.68
C ALA A 291 -16.75 -22.77 3.57
N VAL A 292 -15.93 -21.72 3.45
CA VAL A 292 -14.47 -21.88 3.35
C VAL A 292 -13.89 -22.37 4.68
N ALA A 293 -13.24 -23.54 4.62
CA ALA A 293 -12.58 -24.15 5.78
C ALA A 293 -11.08 -23.81 5.84
N ALA A 294 -10.52 -23.81 7.05
CA ALA A 294 -9.11 -23.55 7.28
C ALA A 294 -8.19 -24.51 6.51
N ALA A 295 -8.60 -25.77 6.38
CA ALA A 295 -7.86 -26.79 5.64
C ALA A 295 -7.76 -26.47 4.14
N ASP A 296 -8.76 -25.82 3.55
CA ASP A 296 -8.75 -25.43 2.14
C ASP A 296 -7.77 -24.30 1.87
N LEU A 297 -7.73 -23.31 2.77
CA LEU A 297 -6.77 -22.21 2.72
C LEU A 297 -5.33 -22.71 2.91
N ARG A 298 -5.10 -23.62 3.87
CA ARG A 298 -3.78 -24.26 4.04
C ARG A 298 -3.35 -25.04 2.80
N ARG A 299 -4.26 -25.82 2.19
CA ARG A 299 -4.00 -26.49 0.90
C ARG A 299 -3.71 -25.51 -0.22
N HIS A 300 -4.42 -24.38 -0.28
CA HIS A 300 -4.16 -23.34 -1.28
C HIS A 300 -2.75 -22.77 -1.13
N CYS A 301 -2.36 -22.42 0.09
CA CYS A 301 -1.01 -21.96 0.41
C CYS A 301 0.06 -23.00 0.06
N ALA A 302 -0.12 -24.26 0.45
CA ALA A 302 0.85 -25.34 0.22
C ALA A 302 1.13 -25.63 -1.27
N ARG A 303 0.22 -25.25 -2.18
CA ARG A 303 0.47 -25.36 -3.64
C ARG A 303 1.38 -24.26 -4.19
N LYS A 304 1.56 -23.17 -3.47
CA LYS A 304 2.23 -21.94 -3.94
C LYS A 304 3.41 -21.51 -3.06
N LEU A 305 3.52 -22.04 -1.85
CA LEU A 305 4.52 -21.68 -0.85
C LEU A 305 5.26 -22.92 -0.37
N ALA A 306 6.50 -22.74 0.07
CA ALA A 306 7.24 -23.77 0.79
C ALA A 306 6.55 -24.11 2.13
N ASP A 307 6.69 -25.36 2.58
CA ASP A 307 5.93 -25.90 3.73
C ASP A 307 6.06 -25.05 5.00
N PHE A 308 7.26 -24.54 5.32
CA PHE A 308 7.51 -23.72 6.51
C PHE A 308 6.83 -22.34 6.47
N LYS A 309 6.34 -21.89 5.30
CA LYS A 309 5.61 -20.63 5.11
C LYS A 309 4.09 -20.82 5.18
N VAL A 310 3.60 -22.06 5.08
CA VAL A 310 2.15 -22.34 5.11
C VAL A 310 1.62 -22.02 6.52
N PRO A 311 0.50 -21.27 6.65
CA PRO A 311 -0.11 -21.01 7.96
C PRO A 311 -0.30 -22.31 8.76
N ALA A 312 0.33 -22.39 9.93
CA ALA A 312 0.13 -23.49 10.87
C ALA A 312 -1.27 -23.41 11.49
N VAL A 313 -1.73 -22.18 11.74
CA VAL A 313 -3.07 -21.88 12.25
C VAL A 313 -3.75 -20.87 11.33
N VAL A 314 -5.02 -21.12 11.03
CA VAL A 314 -5.90 -20.18 10.33
C VAL A 314 -7.15 -19.98 11.21
N GLU A 315 -7.34 -18.75 11.68
CA GLU A 315 -8.48 -18.35 12.48
C GLU A 315 -9.41 -17.47 11.63
N PHE A 316 -10.72 -17.70 11.75
CA PHE A 316 -11.72 -16.88 11.07
C PHE A 316 -12.28 -15.82 12.01
N MET A 317 -12.38 -14.59 11.49
CA MET A 317 -12.91 -13.46 12.23
C MET A 317 -13.89 -12.68 11.36
N ALA A 318 -15.02 -12.26 11.94
CA ALA A 318 -15.95 -11.40 11.24
C ALA A 318 -15.31 -10.02 10.99
N ARG A 319 -15.69 -9.36 9.89
CA ARG A 319 -15.12 -8.05 9.53
C ARG A 319 -15.36 -6.98 10.60
N ALA A 320 -16.49 -7.06 11.32
CA ALA A 320 -16.84 -6.13 12.39
C ALA A 320 -15.94 -6.25 13.62
N ASP A 321 -15.35 -7.44 13.86
CA ASP A 321 -14.55 -7.74 15.05
C ASP A 321 -13.04 -7.55 14.81
N LEU A 322 -12.67 -7.33 13.55
CA LEU A 322 -11.28 -7.17 13.14
C LEU A 322 -10.75 -5.82 13.66
N PRO A 323 -9.69 -5.81 14.51
CA PRO A 323 -9.17 -4.58 15.03
C PRO A 323 -8.48 -3.79 13.91
N MET A 324 -8.90 -2.53 13.73
CA MET A 324 -8.37 -1.62 12.72
C MET A 324 -7.62 -0.46 13.36
N THR A 325 -6.58 0.05 12.71
CA THR A 325 -5.92 1.31 13.05
C THR A 325 -6.81 2.48 12.65
N GLY A 326 -6.57 3.67 13.22
CA GLY A 326 -7.28 4.91 12.82
C GLY A 326 -7.09 5.30 11.34
N SER A 327 -6.12 4.69 10.65
CA SER A 327 -5.89 4.82 9.20
C SER A 327 -6.58 3.75 8.35
N GLY A 328 -7.44 2.90 8.94
CA GLY A 328 -8.19 1.87 8.23
C GLY A 328 -7.37 0.64 7.82
N LYS A 329 -6.24 0.36 8.47
CA LYS A 329 -5.45 -0.88 8.27
C LYS A 329 -5.70 -1.88 9.41
N VAL A 330 -5.44 -3.17 9.19
CA VAL A 330 -5.53 -4.16 10.28
C VAL A 330 -4.46 -3.89 11.35
N ALA A 331 -4.86 -3.85 12.61
CA ALA A 331 -3.97 -3.66 13.75
C ALA A 331 -3.32 -4.99 14.17
N LYS A 332 -2.32 -5.45 13.40
CA LYS A 332 -1.59 -6.73 13.64
C LYS A 332 -1.09 -6.91 15.08
N ALA A 333 -0.65 -5.83 15.74
CA ALA A 333 -0.17 -5.90 17.12
C ALA A 333 -1.25 -6.32 18.12
N GLU A 334 -2.51 -5.96 17.87
CA GLU A 334 -3.65 -6.36 18.71
C GLU A 334 -4.02 -7.81 18.45
N LEU A 335 -4.03 -8.24 17.18
CA LEU A 335 -4.24 -9.64 16.82
C LEU A 335 -3.17 -10.57 17.42
N LYS A 336 -1.88 -10.16 17.37
CA LYS A 336 -0.78 -10.89 18.01
C LYS A 336 -1.02 -11.09 19.51
N LYS A 337 -1.54 -10.08 20.22
CA LYS A 337 -1.86 -10.19 21.66
C LYS A 337 -3.00 -11.16 21.92
N ARG A 338 -4.07 -11.10 21.12
CA ARG A 338 -5.22 -12.02 21.26
C ARG A 338 -4.82 -13.48 21.02
N ALA A 339 -3.98 -13.72 20.02
CA ALA A 339 -3.50 -15.06 19.68
C ALA A 339 -2.44 -15.61 20.66
N ALA A 340 -1.87 -14.77 21.53
CA ALA A 340 -0.91 -15.16 22.56
C ALA A 340 -1.56 -15.44 23.93
N GLN A 341 -2.89 -15.24 24.04
CA GLN A 341 -3.71 -15.60 25.21
C GLN A 341 -4.30 -16.99 25.02
#